data_AF-A0A8C5SQ73-F1
#
_entry.id   AF-A0A8C5SQ73-F1
#
_cell.length_a   1.000
_cell.length_b   1.000
_cell.length_c   1.000
_cell.angle_alpha   90.00
_cell.angle_beta   90.00
_cell.angle_gamma   90.00
#
_symmetry.space_group_name_H-M   'P 1'
#
loop_
_entity.id
_entity.type
_entity.pdbx_description
1 polymer ?
#
loop_
_entity_poly.entity_id
_entity_poly.type
_entity_poly.pdbx_seq_one_letter_code
_entity_poly.pdbx_strand_id
1 'polypeptide(L)'
;MLAARRLVKRDGCWAPWGQRRNRGLYGPRTLRRPLPRTPWTLKGPPPGGALPWYLRRPPPVREQVPELDTVTYAEKMYRVPWLAKPTFPKWERGWHDPYHRQSIPLEELPDYKTRPCYEFHRRSRLEEGVKQALWLTKAKLIKGLPPPILTIMNDITHLLEDKDELILNAISHARFWADTEDISFDKYSPVLLENLLHLCRSMTVNFPSLSKRMMSQDYRATATWERESTLIQIHITDGKLLNAINCLQPIASSDEILATEDYDLETFYPISPIIDLREKNVYKIKNDTGFNKGYPYPYPHTTYTIEHGKREKSEHLQARVLMFAFGNALAKAKELYGDEPKVLEKPVVVQSVGTNGQAFHFVVFQLNTTDLDPSNGVKNLAWLDENQLLYEDARKRPEIKKKIVLIPAGIHGYKPDTFKKFLALYLHGVV
;
A
#
# COMPACT_ATOMS: atom_id res chain seq x y z
N MET A 1 -43.41 19.92 -26.16
CA MET A 1 -43.57 18.62 -25.48
C MET A 1 -42.20 17.99 -25.28
N LEU A 2 -41.69 18.01 -24.04
CA LEU A 2 -40.91 16.96 -23.36
C LEU A 2 -40.30 17.62 -22.13
N ALA A 3 -40.86 17.25 -20.98
CA ALA A 3 -40.70 17.91 -19.70
C ALA A 3 -39.39 17.52 -19.01
N ALA A 4 -38.76 18.53 -18.42
CA ALA A 4 -37.67 18.40 -17.47
C ALA A 4 -38.09 17.56 -16.25
N ARG A 5 -37.40 16.45 -15.99
CA ARG A 5 -37.52 15.70 -14.73
C ARG A 5 -36.57 16.32 -13.69
N ARG A 6 -37.16 17.13 -12.80
CA ARG A 6 -36.57 17.50 -11.50
C ARG A 6 -36.47 16.24 -10.63
N LEU A 7 -35.28 15.94 -10.13
CA LEU A 7 -35.04 14.99 -9.05
C LEU A 7 -35.59 15.57 -7.74
N VAL A 8 -36.79 15.12 -7.36
CA VAL A 8 -37.37 15.37 -6.04
C VAL A 8 -36.64 14.50 -5.02
N LYS A 9 -35.96 15.14 -4.07
CA LYS A 9 -35.53 14.51 -2.81
C LYS A 9 -36.76 13.93 -2.12
N ARG A 10 -36.83 12.60 -2.02
CA ARG A 10 -37.79 11.91 -1.14
C ARG A 10 -37.19 11.84 0.25
N ASP A 11 -37.73 12.64 1.15
CA ASP A 11 -37.59 12.43 2.59
C ASP A 11 -38.28 11.11 2.95
N GLY A 12 -37.48 10.09 3.27
CA GLY A 12 -37.95 8.82 3.76
C GLY A 12 -38.38 8.94 5.22
N CYS A 13 -39.68 9.09 5.44
CA CYS A 13 -40.30 8.89 6.75
C CYS A 13 -39.98 7.49 7.28
N TRP A 14 -39.26 7.42 8.40
CA TRP A 14 -39.09 6.21 9.17
C TRP A 14 -40.42 5.88 9.87
N ALA A 15 -41.17 4.92 9.31
CA ALA A 15 -42.26 4.26 10.02
C ALA A 15 -41.70 3.02 10.78
N PRO A 16 -42.11 2.79 12.03
CA PRO A 16 -41.53 1.77 12.89
C PRO A 16 -41.91 0.36 12.42
N TRP A 17 -40.92 -0.52 12.47
CA TRP A 17 -41.00 -1.91 12.06
C TRP A 17 -42.14 -2.64 12.76
N GLY A 18 -43.03 -3.21 11.95
CA GLY A 18 -44.12 -4.07 12.39
C GLY A 18 -43.60 -5.29 13.16
N GLN A 19 -44.01 -5.37 14.42
CA GLN A 19 -43.86 -6.53 15.28
C GLN A 19 -44.44 -7.77 14.57
N ARG A 20 -43.58 -8.76 14.30
CA ARG A 20 -44.02 -10.12 14.03
C ARG A 20 -44.79 -10.62 15.26
N ARG A 21 -46.10 -10.78 15.09
CA ARG A 21 -47.00 -11.43 16.04
C ARG A 21 -46.48 -12.82 16.39
N ASN A 22 -45.90 -12.96 17.58
CA ASN A 22 -45.77 -14.25 18.25
C ASN A 22 -47.19 -14.69 18.65
N ARG A 23 -47.63 -15.86 18.18
CA ARG A 23 -48.90 -16.46 18.58
C ARG A 23 -48.88 -16.65 20.10
N GLY A 24 -49.70 -15.88 20.81
CA GLY A 24 -49.99 -16.10 22.22
C GLY A 24 -50.74 -17.42 22.37
N LEU A 25 -50.10 -18.40 23.00
CA LEU A 25 -50.80 -19.49 23.67
C LEU A 25 -51.44 -18.89 24.93
N TYR A 26 -52.78 -18.83 24.92
CA TYR A 26 -53.60 -18.45 26.06
C TYR A 26 -53.42 -19.46 27.19
N GLY A 27 -53.14 -18.95 28.38
CA GLY A 27 -53.13 -19.67 29.66
C GLY A 27 -52.56 -18.74 30.74
N PRO A 28 -53.12 -18.70 31.96
CA PRO A 28 -52.59 -17.83 33.00
C PRO A 28 -51.12 -18.20 33.27
N ARG A 29 -50.23 -17.22 33.15
CA ARG A 29 -48.84 -17.36 33.59
C ARG A 29 -48.87 -17.57 35.09
N THR A 30 -48.84 -18.82 35.55
CA THR A 30 -48.40 -19.13 36.90
C THR A 30 -47.02 -18.49 37.07
N LEU A 31 -46.90 -17.55 38.00
CA LEU A 31 -45.61 -17.07 38.51
C LEU A 31 -44.82 -18.30 38.94
N ARG A 32 -43.93 -18.79 38.07
CA ARG A 32 -42.98 -19.82 38.45
C ARG A 32 -42.12 -19.18 39.53
N ARG A 33 -42.24 -19.67 40.75
CA ARG A 33 -41.31 -19.36 41.84
C ARG A 33 -39.88 -19.50 41.30
N PRO A 34 -38.94 -18.63 41.69
CA PRO A 34 -37.55 -18.83 41.32
C PRO A 34 -37.15 -20.25 41.72
N LEU A 35 -36.56 -21.00 40.78
CA LEU A 35 -36.03 -22.33 41.08
C LEU A 35 -35.06 -22.21 42.26
N PRO A 36 -35.06 -23.19 43.18
CA PRO A 36 -34.14 -23.17 44.32
C PRO A 36 -32.71 -23.03 43.82
N ARG A 37 -32.00 -22.02 44.35
CA ARG A 37 -30.58 -21.79 44.06
C ARG A 37 -29.79 -22.98 44.59
N THR A 38 -29.42 -23.90 43.71
CA THR A 38 -28.44 -24.93 44.02
C THR A 38 -27.03 -24.41 43.63
N PRO A 39 -25.95 -24.90 44.27
CA PRO A 39 -24.57 -24.44 44.03
C PRO A 39 -24.12 -24.49 42.57
N TRP A 40 -24.84 -25.23 41.72
CA TRP A 40 -24.57 -25.45 40.30
C TRP A 40 -25.04 -24.33 39.36
N THR A 41 -25.73 -23.31 39.86
CA THR A 41 -26.22 -22.19 39.02
C THR A 41 -25.27 -21.00 38.93
N LEU A 42 -24.17 -20.98 39.70
CA LEU A 42 -23.25 -19.84 39.78
C LEU A 42 -22.03 -19.91 38.86
N LYS A 43 -21.69 -21.10 38.34
CA LYS A 43 -20.58 -21.27 37.41
C LYS A 43 -21.09 -22.01 36.19
N GLY A 44 -21.23 -21.31 35.06
CA GLY A 44 -21.41 -21.97 33.77
C GLY A 44 -20.30 -23.01 33.54
N PRO A 45 -20.51 -24.01 32.67
CA PRO A 45 -19.51 -25.03 32.40
C PRO A 45 -18.18 -24.37 32.01
N PRO A 46 -17.04 -24.87 32.53
CA PRO A 46 -15.73 -24.29 32.24
C PRO A 46 -15.46 -24.29 30.72
N PRO A 47 -14.83 -23.24 30.16
CA PRO A 47 -14.51 -23.18 28.74
C PRO A 47 -13.63 -24.39 28.35
N GLY A 48 -14.06 -25.14 27.34
CA GLY A 48 -13.42 -26.39 26.88
C GLY A 48 -14.05 -27.68 27.42
N GLY A 49 -14.92 -27.61 28.43
CA GLY A 49 -15.69 -28.76 28.91
C GLY A 49 -16.91 -29.07 28.05
N ALA A 50 -17.29 -30.34 27.94
CA ALA A 50 -18.49 -30.73 27.20
C ALA A 50 -19.74 -30.13 27.86
N LEU A 51 -20.59 -29.45 27.07
CA LEU A 51 -21.82 -28.83 27.60
C LEU A 51 -22.67 -29.88 28.34
N PRO A 52 -23.30 -29.53 29.48
CA PRO A 52 -24.27 -30.40 30.15
C PRO A 52 -25.36 -30.87 29.18
N TRP A 53 -25.83 -32.11 29.32
CA TRP A 53 -26.75 -32.76 28.37
C TRP A 53 -28.02 -31.94 28.09
N TYR A 54 -28.53 -31.19 29.07
CA TYR A 54 -29.71 -30.34 28.96
C TYR A 54 -29.47 -29.01 28.23
N LEU A 55 -28.20 -28.62 28.03
CA LEU A 55 -27.79 -27.47 27.21
C LEU A 55 -27.38 -27.88 25.79
N ARG A 56 -27.24 -29.18 25.51
CA ARG A 56 -27.03 -29.69 24.15
C ARG A 56 -28.37 -29.66 23.41
N ARG A 57 -28.36 -29.26 22.15
CA ARG A 57 -29.53 -29.50 21.29
C ARG A 57 -29.71 -31.02 21.15
N PRO A 58 -30.89 -31.58 21.42
CA PRO A 58 -31.10 -33.00 21.23
C PRO A 58 -30.86 -33.33 19.75
N PRO A 59 -30.13 -34.42 19.44
CA PRO A 59 -29.92 -34.84 18.07
C PRO A 59 -31.28 -35.13 17.42
N PRO A 60 -31.47 -34.82 16.12
CA PRO A 60 -32.72 -35.12 15.42
C PRO A 60 -33.05 -36.62 15.52
N VAL A 61 -34.36 -36.95 15.57
CA VAL A 61 -34.89 -38.32 15.80
C VAL A 61 -34.27 -39.40 14.90
N ARG A 62 -33.84 -39.03 13.69
CA ARG A 62 -33.17 -39.93 12.73
C ARG A 62 -31.77 -40.39 13.17
N GLU A 63 -31.05 -39.57 13.93
CA GLU A 63 -29.75 -39.96 14.52
C GLU A 63 -29.93 -40.87 15.74
N GLN A 64 -31.13 -40.88 16.33
CA GLN A 64 -31.47 -41.72 17.48
C GLN A 64 -31.93 -43.12 17.05
N VAL A 65 -32.53 -43.25 15.86
CA VAL A 65 -33.01 -44.53 15.30
C VAL A 65 -32.64 -44.59 13.81
N PRO A 66 -31.45 -45.11 13.46
CA PRO A 66 -30.96 -45.12 12.08
C PRO A 66 -31.72 -46.10 11.15
N GLU A 67 -32.40 -47.10 11.72
CA GLU A 67 -33.04 -48.20 10.97
C GLU A 67 -34.46 -47.89 10.47
N LEU A 68 -35.05 -46.75 10.89
CA LEU A 68 -36.43 -46.40 10.53
C LEU A 68 -36.47 -45.34 9.43
N ASP A 69 -37.13 -45.67 8.31
CA ASP A 69 -37.40 -44.72 7.25
C ASP A 69 -38.33 -43.60 7.73
N THR A 70 -37.79 -42.38 7.85
CA THR A 70 -38.58 -41.22 8.27
C THR A 70 -39.44 -40.71 7.13
N VAL A 71 -40.76 -40.63 7.33
CA VAL A 71 -41.68 -39.97 6.38
C VAL A 71 -41.43 -38.47 6.38
N THR A 72 -40.98 -37.94 5.23
CA THR A 72 -40.65 -36.51 5.06
C THR A 72 -41.56 -35.85 4.02
N TYR A 73 -41.52 -34.52 3.93
CA TYR A 73 -42.25 -33.77 2.90
C TYR A 73 -41.47 -33.60 1.57
N ALA A 74 -40.40 -34.37 1.33
CA ALA A 74 -39.52 -34.20 0.16
C ALA A 74 -40.27 -34.14 -1.17
N GLU A 75 -41.16 -35.11 -1.41
CA GLU A 75 -41.94 -35.25 -2.64
C GLU A 75 -42.97 -34.13 -2.84
N LYS A 76 -43.36 -33.45 -1.76
CA LYS A 76 -44.34 -32.37 -1.84
C LYS A 76 -43.76 -31.08 -2.39
N MET A 77 -42.43 -30.92 -2.48
CA MET A 77 -41.72 -29.71 -2.94
C MET A 77 -42.01 -28.41 -2.15
N TYR A 78 -42.82 -28.48 -1.08
CA TYR A 78 -43.06 -27.39 -0.15
C TYR A 78 -43.03 -27.90 1.29
N ARG A 79 -42.73 -26.99 2.22
CA ARG A 79 -42.61 -27.33 3.65
C ARG A 79 -43.97 -27.71 4.24
N VAL A 80 -44.02 -28.84 4.94
CA VAL A 80 -45.20 -29.30 5.69
C VAL A 80 -44.86 -29.35 7.19
N PRO A 81 -45.51 -28.55 8.05
CA PRO A 81 -45.14 -28.42 9.46
C PRO A 81 -45.21 -29.72 10.29
N TRP A 82 -46.09 -30.65 9.93
CA TRP A 82 -46.32 -31.91 10.66
C TRP A 82 -45.56 -33.12 10.08
N LEU A 83 -44.72 -32.92 9.06
CA LEU A 83 -43.84 -33.95 8.51
C LEU A 83 -42.38 -33.64 8.86
N ALA A 84 -41.55 -34.68 8.93
CA ALA A 84 -40.12 -34.51 9.17
C ALA A 84 -39.46 -33.72 8.02
N LYS A 85 -38.45 -32.91 8.37
CA LYS A 85 -37.64 -32.17 7.38
C LYS A 85 -36.73 -33.14 6.62
N PRO A 86 -36.78 -33.17 5.27
CA PRO A 86 -35.86 -34.00 4.49
C PRO A 86 -34.43 -33.46 4.51
N THR A 87 -33.47 -34.37 4.38
CA THR A 87 -32.05 -34.06 4.11
C THR A 87 -31.80 -34.28 2.62
N PHE A 88 -31.47 -33.22 1.90
CA PHE A 88 -31.06 -33.32 0.51
C PHE A 88 -29.56 -33.53 0.42
N PRO A 89 -29.05 -34.26 -0.61
CA PRO A 89 -27.63 -34.26 -0.91
C PRO A 89 -27.18 -32.82 -1.25
N LYS A 90 -25.87 -32.58 -1.15
CA LYS A 90 -25.30 -31.29 -1.56
C LYS A 90 -25.59 -31.10 -3.05
N TRP A 91 -26.41 -30.11 -3.39
CA TRP A 91 -26.69 -29.75 -4.78
C TRP A 91 -25.49 -28.99 -5.36
N GLU A 92 -25.01 -29.45 -6.50
CA GLU A 92 -23.98 -28.79 -7.28
C GLU A 92 -24.52 -28.47 -8.67
N ARG A 93 -24.14 -27.31 -9.19
CA ARG A 93 -24.71 -26.75 -10.43
C ARG A 93 -24.34 -27.56 -11.68
N GLY A 94 -23.16 -28.19 -11.69
CA GLY A 94 -22.64 -28.96 -12.83
C GLY A 94 -22.11 -28.13 -14.02
N TRP A 95 -22.25 -26.80 -13.99
CA TRP A 95 -21.73 -25.88 -15.01
C TRP A 95 -21.20 -24.59 -14.39
N HIS A 96 -20.30 -23.90 -15.11
CA HIS A 96 -19.65 -22.68 -14.63
C HIS A 96 -20.52 -21.44 -14.85
N ASP A 97 -20.86 -20.74 -13.75
CA ASP A 97 -21.54 -19.45 -13.77
C ASP A 97 -20.62 -18.37 -13.15
N PRO A 98 -20.18 -17.35 -13.90
CA PRO A 98 -19.30 -16.30 -13.39
C PRO A 98 -19.87 -15.54 -12.17
N TYR A 99 -21.19 -15.36 -12.07
CA TYR A 99 -21.81 -14.57 -11.01
C TYR A 99 -22.11 -15.38 -9.74
N HIS A 100 -22.12 -16.71 -9.85
CA HIS A 100 -22.47 -17.61 -8.75
C HIS A 100 -21.36 -18.64 -8.47
N ARG A 101 -20.12 -18.33 -8.88
CA ARG A 101 -18.97 -19.17 -8.63
C ARG A 101 -18.65 -19.21 -7.14
N GLN A 102 -18.61 -20.42 -6.58
CA GLN A 102 -18.05 -20.63 -5.26
C GLN A 102 -16.53 -20.72 -5.39
N SER A 103 -15.81 -19.98 -4.54
CA SER A 103 -14.35 -20.07 -4.46
C SER A 103 -13.95 -21.45 -3.94
N ILE A 104 -12.96 -22.05 -4.59
CA ILE A 104 -12.32 -23.29 -4.16
C ILE A 104 -11.62 -23.04 -2.80
N PRO A 105 -11.55 -24.02 -1.89
CA PRO A 105 -10.72 -23.94 -0.69
C PRO A 105 -9.28 -23.52 -1.00
N LEU A 106 -8.62 -22.81 -0.09
CA LEU A 106 -7.28 -22.25 -0.33
C LEU A 106 -6.24 -23.32 -0.65
N GLU A 107 -6.32 -24.47 0.00
CA GLU A 107 -5.39 -25.61 -0.12
C GLU A 107 -5.45 -26.30 -1.49
N GLU A 108 -6.60 -26.22 -2.15
CA GLU A 108 -6.84 -26.81 -3.47
C GLU A 108 -6.47 -25.84 -4.62
N LEU A 109 -6.06 -24.61 -4.30
CA LEU A 109 -5.63 -23.66 -5.33
C LEU A 109 -4.28 -24.09 -5.93
N PRO A 110 -4.08 -23.96 -7.25
CA PRO A 110 -2.87 -24.46 -7.92
C PRO A 110 -1.59 -23.77 -7.47
N ASP A 111 -1.68 -22.51 -7.00
CA ASP A 111 -0.56 -21.71 -6.53
C ASP A 111 -0.39 -21.76 -5.01
N TYR A 112 -1.09 -22.68 -4.33
CA TYR A 112 -0.94 -22.88 -2.89
C TYR A 112 0.41 -23.49 -2.55
N LYS A 113 1.05 -22.94 -1.52
CA LYS A 113 2.33 -23.38 -0.99
C LYS A 113 2.25 -23.43 0.53
N THR A 114 2.91 -24.43 1.12
CA THR A 114 2.95 -24.62 2.58
C THR A 114 3.79 -23.54 3.28
N ARG A 115 4.89 -23.09 2.66
CA ARG A 115 5.72 -22.00 3.16
C ARG A 115 5.06 -20.65 2.87
N PRO A 116 4.78 -19.81 3.89
CA PRO A 116 4.18 -18.49 3.68
C PRO A 116 5.13 -17.53 2.95
N CYS A 117 4.54 -16.59 2.22
CA CYS A 117 5.21 -15.43 1.63
C CYS A 117 4.65 -14.15 2.25
N TYR A 118 5.54 -13.24 2.61
CA TYR A 118 5.19 -11.94 3.17
C TYR A 118 5.17 -10.88 2.07
N GLU A 119 4.01 -10.28 1.82
CA GLU A 119 3.81 -9.27 0.79
C GLU A 119 3.91 -7.85 1.36
N PHE A 120 4.84 -7.07 0.83
CA PHE A 120 4.84 -5.62 0.93
C PHE A 120 4.08 -5.02 -0.26
N HIS A 121 3.07 -4.21 0.02
CA HIS A 121 2.30 -3.50 -1.00
C HIS A 121 2.06 -2.05 -0.58
N ARG A 122 1.51 -1.24 -1.48
CA ARG A 122 1.28 0.20 -1.26
C ARG A 122 0.55 0.56 0.06
N ARG A 123 -0.33 -0.31 0.56
CA ARG A 123 -1.09 -0.08 1.81
C ARG A 123 -0.44 -0.68 3.06
N SER A 124 0.68 -1.40 2.92
CA SER A 124 1.49 -1.83 4.07
C SER A 124 2.06 -0.61 4.77
N ARG A 125 2.00 -0.61 6.10
CA ARG A 125 2.51 0.46 6.97
C ARG A 125 3.49 -0.16 7.94
N LEU A 126 4.78 -0.02 7.68
CA LEU A 126 5.82 -0.58 8.54
C LEU A 126 5.83 0.16 9.88
N GLU A 127 5.70 -0.57 10.99
CA GLU A 127 5.62 0.01 12.34
C GLU A 127 6.88 0.80 12.70
N GLU A 128 8.07 0.20 12.49
CA GLU A 128 9.38 0.84 12.76
C GLU A 128 9.87 1.71 11.58
N GLY A 129 9.02 1.92 10.56
CA GLY A 129 9.28 2.80 9.44
C GLY A 129 10.56 2.46 8.67
N VAL A 130 11.49 3.42 8.61
CA VAL A 130 12.73 3.32 7.82
C VAL A 130 13.65 2.22 8.37
N LYS A 131 13.71 2.02 9.68
CA LYS A 131 14.57 0.98 10.28
C LYS A 131 14.19 -0.41 9.82
N GLN A 132 12.89 -0.71 9.83
CA GLN A 132 12.36 -1.97 9.31
C GLN A 132 12.66 -2.13 7.82
N ALA A 133 12.48 -1.07 7.02
CA ALA A 133 12.78 -1.11 5.59
C ALA A 133 14.27 -1.37 5.30
N LEU A 134 15.18 -0.74 6.04
CA LEU A 134 16.63 -0.94 5.90
C LEU A 134 17.04 -2.37 6.23
N TRP A 135 16.45 -2.94 7.28
CA TRP A 135 16.69 -4.34 7.65
C TRP A 135 16.17 -5.31 6.59
N LEU A 136 14.96 -5.10 6.07
CA LEU A 136 14.35 -5.93 5.02
C LEU A 136 15.13 -5.90 3.69
N THR A 137 15.80 -4.78 3.41
CA THR A 137 16.54 -4.53 2.16
C THR A 137 18.05 -4.71 2.28
N LYS A 138 18.54 -5.10 3.47
CA LYS A 138 19.98 -5.21 3.80
C LYS A 138 20.74 -3.95 3.37
N ALA A 139 20.27 -2.79 3.81
CA ALA A 139 20.79 -1.49 3.39
C ALA A 139 21.30 -0.65 4.57
N LYS A 140 22.40 0.07 4.33
CA LYS A 140 22.93 1.10 5.23
C LYS A 140 22.33 2.46 4.85
N LEU A 141 21.85 3.17 5.86
CA LEU A 141 21.29 4.50 5.72
C LEU A 141 22.39 5.57 5.74
N ILE A 142 22.35 6.47 4.77
CA ILE A 142 23.14 7.70 4.76
C ILE A 142 22.15 8.87 4.77
N LYS A 143 22.30 9.77 5.74
CA LYS A 143 21.42 10.94 5.84
C LYS A 143 21.82 11.99 4.82
N GLY A 144 20.83 12.58 4.15
CA GLY A 144 21.01 13.59 3.11
C GLY A 144 21.17 13.01 1.71
N LEU A 145 21.34 13.89 0.74
CA LEU A 145 21.54 13.52 -0.67
C LEU A 145 23.03 13.24 -0.96
N PRO A 146 23.32 12.39 -1.96
CA PRO A 146 24.69 12.06 -2.32
C PRO A 146 25.41 13.26 -2.96
N PRO A 147 26.75 13.35 -2.84
CA PRO A 147 27.53 14.50 -3.33
C PRO A 147 27.31 14.86 -4.80
N PRO A 148 27.23 13.91 -5.77
CA PRO A 148 27.00 14.25 -7.17
C PRO A 148 25.70 15.04 -7.39
N ILE A 149 24.65 14.74 -6.62
CA ILE A 149 23.36 15.43 -6.74
C ILE A 149 23.41 16.82 -6.12
N LEU A 150 24.19 17.00 -5.04
CA LEU A 150 24.42 18.30 -4.43
C LEU A 150 25.23 19.22 -5.36
N THR A 151 26.19 18.68 -6.11
CA THR A 151 26.91 19.45 -7.14
C THR A 151 25.95 19.95 -8.22
N ILE A 152 25.12 19.05 -8.78
CA ILE A 152 24.10 19.44 -9.76
C ILE A 152 23.15 20.50 -9.18
N MET A 153 22.73 20.34 -7.92
CA MET A 153 21.88 21.31 -7.23
C MET A 153 22.50 22.72 -7.17
N ASN A 154 23.80 22.81 -6.91
CA ASN A 154 24.54 24.08 -6.87
C ASN A 154 24.69 24.70 -8.26
N ASP A 155 24.89 23.90 -9.30
CA ASP A 155 25.03 24.40 -10.67
C ASP A 155 23.70 24.99 -11.19
N ILE A 156 22.57 24.44 -10.74
CA ILE A 156 21.23 24.86 -11.19
C ILE A 156 20.72 26.09 -10.42
N THR A 157 21.36 26.53 -9.32
CA THR A 157 20.84 27.64 -8.50
C THR A 157 20.57 28.90 -9.31
N HIS A 158 21.50 29.26 -10.19
CA HIS A 158 21.38 30.44 -11.06
C HIS A 158 20.23 30.34 -12.08
N LEU A 159 19.85 29.13 -12.49
CA LEU A 159 18.75 28.90 -13.43
C LEU A 159 17.36 28.96 -12.78
N LEU A 160 17.30 28.93 -11.44
CA LEU A 160 16.07 28.83 -10.67
C LEU A 160 15.65 30.13 -9.99
N GLU A 161 16.55 31.08 -9.78
CA GLU A 161 16.23 32.40 -9.20
C GLU A 161 15.11 33.11 -9.98
N ASP A 162 15.09 32.95 -11.31
CA ASP A 162 14.04 33.50 -12.18
C ASP A 162 12.75 32.65 -12.23
N LYS A 163 12.73 31.45 -11.64
CA LYS A 163 11.65 30.45 -11.79
C LYS A 163 10.82 30.23 -10.53
N ASP A 164 11.15 30.88 -9.41
CA ASP A 164 10.40 30.76 -8.17
C ASP A 164 8.93 31.19 -8.32
N GLU A 165 8.65 32.22 -9.12
CA GLU A 165 7.27 32.63 -9.42
C GLU A 165 6.47 31.54 -10.14
N LEU A 166 7.11 30.80 -11.06
CA LEU A 166 6.46 29.69 -11.77
C LEU A 166 6.12 28.54 -10.82
N ILE A 167 6.99 28.27 -9.84
CA ILE A 167 6.77 27.25 -8.82
C ILE A 167 5.63 27.66 -7.90
N LEU A 168 5.61 28.92 -7.44
CA LEU A 168 4.51 29.47 -6.65
C LEU A 168 3.18 29.44 -7.42
N ASN A 169 3.20 29.70 -8.72
CA ASN A 169 2.04 29.56 -9.59
C ASN A 169 1.59 28.10 -9.74
N ALA A 170 2.51 27.15 -9.85
CA ALA A 170 2.20 25.72 -9.89
C ALA A 170 1.57 25.22 -8.58
N ILE A 171 2.07 25.70 -7.44
CA ILE A 171 1.49 25.42 -6.11
C ILE A 171 0.10 26.05 -6.00
N SER A 172 -0.04 27.32 -6.38
CA SER A 172 -1.31 28.06 -6.34
C SER A 172 -2.36 27.43 -7.25
N HIS A 173 -1.97 26.99 -8.45
CA HIS A 173 -2.83 26.27 -9.36
C HIS A 173 -3.36 24.98 -8.73
N ALA A 174 -2.48 24.13 -8.21
CA ALA A 174 -2.88 22.86 -7.60
C ALA A 174 -3.77 23.07 -6.35
N ARG A 175 -3.46 24.06 -5.50
CA ARG A 175 -4.15 24.27 -4.21
C ARG A 175 -5.42 25.10 -4.31
N PHE A 176 -5.48 26.09 -5.19
CA PHE A 176 -6.52 27.12 -5.17
C PHE A 176 -7.36 27.15 -6.45
N TRP A 177 -6.75 26.95 -7.61
CA TRP A 177 -7.41 27.23 -8.91
C TRP A 177 -7.90 25.99 -9.65
N ALA A 178 -7.41 24.79 -9.30
CA ALA A 178 -7.74 23.57 -10.02
C ALA A 178 -9.23 23.17 -9.93
N ASP A 179 -9.89 23.46 -8.80
CA ASP A 179 -11.31 23.14 -8.56
C ASP A 179 -12.03 24.33 -7.90
N THR A 180 -13.36 24.37 -8.07
CA THR A 180 -14.23 25.39 -7.46
C THR A 180 -14.40 25.19 -5.95
N GLU A 181 -14.47 23.94 -5.51
CA GLU A 181 -14.65 23.54 -4.10
C GLU A 181 -13.33 23.51 -3.30
N ASP A 182 -13.39 23.14 -2.03
CA ASP A 182 -12.21 22.91 -1.21
C ASP A 182 -11.55 21.57 -1.59
N ILE A 183 -10.28 21.64 -1.99
CA ILE A 183 -9.56 20.52 -2.60
C ILE A 183 -8.94 19.66 -1.50
N SER A 184 -9.35 18.40 -1.41
CA SER A 184 -8.70 17.41 -0.54
C SER A 184 -7.26 17.14 -1.00
N PHE A 185 -6.38 16.74 -0.07
CA PHE A 185 -4.97 16.50 -0.42
C PHE A 185 -4.75 15.41 -1.47
N ASP A 186 -5.62 14.39 -1.46
CA ASP A 186 -5.61 13.31 -2.44
C ASP A 186 -5.83 13.84 -3.88
N LYS A 187 -6.50 14.99 -4.04
CA LYS A 187 -6.76 15.61 -5.34
C LYS A 187 -5.66 16.57 -5.77
N TYR A 188 -5.20 17.47 -4.90
CA TYR A 188 -4.18 18.45 -5.30
C TYR A 188 -2.77 17.86 -5.39
N SER A 189 -2.44 16.84 -4.58
CA SER A 189 -1.09 16.25 -4.57
C SER A 189 -0.66 15.70 -5.94
N PRO A 190 -1.47 14.88 -6.65
CA PRO A 190 -1.12 14.42 -7.99
C PRO A 190 -1.02 15.55 -9.01
N VAL A 191 -1.90 16.57 -8.92
CA VAL A 191 -1.86 17.75 -9.80
C VAL A 191 -0.58 18.55 -9.58
N LEU A 192 -0.21 18.77 -8.32
CA LEU A 192 1.03 19.46 -7.96
C LEU A 192 2.24 18.70 -8.51
N LEU A 193 2.32 17.39 -8.29
CA LEU A 193 3.42 16.58 -8.80
C LEU A 193 3.53 16.70 -10.32
N GLU A 194 2.42 16.65 -11.06
CA GLU A 194 2.44 16.81 -12.53
C GLU A 194 2.90 18.21 -12.94
N ASN A 195 2.45 19.27 -12.27
CA ASN A 195 2.92 20.62 -12.55
C ASN A 195 4.44 20.75 -12.33
N LEU A 196 4.95 20.21 -11.22
CA LEU A 196 6.39 20.23 -10.92
C LEU A 196 7.20 19.40 -11.94
N LEU A 197 6.69 18.23 -12.33
CA LEU A 197 7.30 17.41 -13.40
C LEU A 197 7.28 18.13 -14.74
N HIS A 198 6.21 18.87 -15.05
CA HIS A 198 6.11 19.67 -16.25
C HIS A 198 7.17 20.80 -16.27
N LEU A 199 7.36 21.49 -15.14
CA LEU A 199 8.44 22.47 -14.99
C LEU A 199 9.81 21.81 -15.19
N CYS A 200 10.03 20.61 -14.67
CA CYS A 200 11.28 19.87 -14.91
C CYS A 200 11.47 19.52 -16.39
N ARG A 201 10.40 19.12 -17.09
CA ARG A 201 10.43 18.83 -18.54
C ARG A 201 10.75 20.07 -19.38
N SER A 202 10.40 21.27 -18.92
CA SER A 202 10.76 22.52 -19.61
C SER A 202 12.28 22.70 -19.76
N MET A 203 13.07 22.07 -18.89
CA MET A 203 14.53 22.07 -18.96
C MET A 203 15.10 21.26 -20.12
N THR A 204 14.28 20.56 -20.90
CA THR A 204 14.70 19.81 -22.10
C THR A 204 15.35 20.72 -23.14
N VAL A 205 14.97 22.01 -23.18
CA VAL A 205 15.61 23.00 -24.06
C VAL A 205 17.10 23.17 -23.73
N ASN A 206 17.42 23.20 -22.43
CA ASN A 206 18.78 23.36 -21.95
C ASN A 206 19.55 22.03 -22.01
N PHE A 207 18.85 20.91 -21.77
CA PHE A 207 19.42 19.57 -21.70
C PHE A 207 18.69 18.60 -22.64
N PRO A 208 19.09 18.52 -23.93
CA PRO A 208 18.40 17.69 -24.93
C PRO A 208 18.38 16.19 -24.61
N SER A 209 19.33 15.70 -23.81
CA SER A 209 19.41 14.30 -23.36
C SER A 209 18.22 13.87 -22.50
N LEU A 210 17.45 14.81 -21.92
CA LEU A 210 16.18 14.52 -21.23
C LEU A 210 15.12 13.88 -22.14
N SER A 211 15.20 14.10 -23.46
CA SER A 211 14.33 13.44 -24.45
C SER A 211 14.46 11.91 -24.48
N LYS A 212 15.55 11.36 -23.92
CA LYS A 212 15.82 9.91 -23.81
C LYS A 212 15.14 9.27 -22.61
N ARG A 213 14.05 9.86 -22.11
CA ARG A 213 13.30 9.39 -20.95
C ARG A 213 11.81 9.38 -21.23
N MET A 214 11.10 8.47 -20.58
CA MET A 214 9.65 8.31 -20.72
C MET A 214 9.01 8.18 -19.34
N MET A 215 7.90 8.87 -19.12
CA MET A 215 7.12 8.70 -17.89
C MET A 215 6.05 7.63 -18.11
N SER A 216 6.08 6.60 -17.30
CA SER A 216 5.05 5.56 -17.26
C SER A 216 4.10 5.81 -16.08
N GLN A 217 2.81 5.56 -16.31
CA GLN A 217 1.75 5.62 -15.30
C GLN A 217 1.17 4.22 -15.12
N ASP A 218 0.67 3.93 -13.91
CA ASP A 218 0.02 2.66 -13.54
C ASP A 218 0.85 1.40 -13.82
N TYR A 219 2.18 1.54 -13.79
CA TYR A 219 3.09 0.40 -13.93
C TYR A 219 2.97 -0.51 -12.70
N ARG A 220 3.24 -1.80 -12.91
CA ARG A 220 3.20 -2.82 -11.86
C ARG A 220 4.49 -3.61 -11.87
N ALA A 221 5.30 -3.47 -10.83
CA ALA A 221 6.54 -4.22 -10.69
C ALA A 221 6.47 -5.18 -9.50
N THR A 222 7.13 -6.32 -9.63
CA THR A 222 7.20 -7.33 -8.57
C THR A 222 8.63 -7.82 -8.41
N ALA A 223 9.10 -7.92 -7.17
CA ALA A 223 10.38 -8.55 -6.87
C ALA A 223 10.23 -9.48 -5.66
N THR A 224 10.94 -10.59 -5.69
CA THR A 224 10.96 -11.59 -4.62
C THR A 224 12.38 -11.78 -4.12
N TRP A 225 12.55 -11.91 -2.81
CA TRP A 225 13.84 -12.24 -2.20
C TRP A 225 13.65 -12.99 -0.90
N GLU A 226 14.73 -13.57 -0.41
CA GLU A 226 14.76 -14.24 0.88
C GLU A 226 15.55 -13.40 1.88
N ARG A 227 15.07 -13.41 3.13
CA ARG A 227 15.73 -12.75 4.25
C ARG A 227 15.59 -13.61 5.51
N GLU A 228 16.70 -14.08 6.07
CA GLU A 228 16.71 -15.02 7.20
C GLU A 228 15.77 -16.23 6.98
N SER A 229 15.84 -16.85 5.81
CA SER A 229 14.95 -17.95 5.39
C SER A 229 13.46 -17.60 5.34
N THR A 230 13.07 -16.32 5.43
CA THR A 230 11.70 -15.85 5.18
C THR A 230 11.57 -15.37 3.73
N LEU A 231 10.49 -15.77 3.05
CA LEU A 231 10.24 -15.36 1.67
C LEU A 231 9.44 -14.06 1.65
N ILE A 232 9.99 -13.04 1.00
CA ILE A 232 9.41 -11.71 0.94
C ILE A 232 9.16 -11.33 -0.51
N GLN A 233 8.00 -10.73 -0.78
CA GLN A 233 7.64 -10.23 -2.08
C GLN A 233 7.18 -8.78 -1.98
N ILE A 234 7.66 -7.95 -2.90
CA ILE A 234 7.18 -6.59 -3.06
C ILE A 234 6.28 -6.50 -4.29
N HIS A 235 5.12 -5.87 -4.13
CA HIS A 235 4.20 -5.51 -5.20
C HIS A 235 4.09 -4.00 -5.27
N ILE A 236 4.68 -3.44 -6.31
CA ILE A 236 4.65 -2.01 -6.59
C ILE A 236 3.43 -1.76 -7.47
N THR A 237 2.51 -0.95 -6.94
CA THR A 237 1.25 -0.59 -7.59
C THR A 237 1.00 0.91 -7.42
N ASP A 238 0.35 1.53 -8.41
CA ASP A 238 -0.11 2.92 -8.36
C ASP A 238 1.02 3.91 -8.07
N GLY A 239 1.95 4.03 -9.03
CA GLY A 239 3.04 5.00 -9.01
C GLY A 239 3.38 5.46 -10.42
N LYS A 240 4.09 6.58 -10.51
CA LYS A 240 4.67 7.04 -11.78
C LYS A 240 6.13 6.66 -11.80
N LEU A 241 6.61 6.13 -12.91
CA LEU A 241 8.01 5.75 -13.05
C LEU A 241 8.59 6.45 -14.28
N LEU A 242 9.60 7.27 -14.03
CA LEU A 242 10.45 7.83 -15.06
C LEU A 242 11.44 6.74 -15.46
N ASN A 243 11.34 6.30 -16.70
CA ASN A 243 12.24 5.36 -17.33
C ASN A 243 13.24 6.08 -18.22
N ALA A 244 14.42 5.49 -18.37
CA ALA A 244 15.49 5.98 -19.22
C ALA A 244 16.03 4.89 -20.14
N ILE A 245 16.70 5.32 -21.22
CA ILE A 245 17.43 4.41 -22.12
C ILE A 245 18.69 3.86 -21.44
N ASN A 246 19.33 4.65 -20.58
CA ASN A 246 20.56 4.28 -19.89
C ASN A 246 20.33 4.13 -18.39
N CYS A 247 21.05 3.21 -17.76
CA CYS A 247 21.10 3.09 -16.31
C CYS A 247 21.83 4.27 -15.68
N LEU A 248 21.40 4.69 -14.48
CA LEU A 248 22.14 5.63 -13.66
C LEU A 248 23.50 5.04 -13.25
N GLN A 249 24.51 5.91 -13.14
CA GLN A 249 25.84 5.50 -12.71
C GLN A 249 25.85 5.21 -11.21
N PRO A 250 26.67 4.25 -10.74
CA PRO A 250 26.91 4.04 -9.32
C PRO A 250 27.43 5.30 -8.64
N ILE A 251 26.94 5.56 -7.43
CA ILE A 251 27.30 6.75 -6.64
C ILE A 251 28.47 6.43 -5.73
N ALA A 252 28.37 5.31 -4.99
CA ALA A 252 29.43 4.85 -4.12
C ALA A 252 30.49 4.07 -4.91
N SER A 253 31.75 4.30 -4.55
CA SER A 253 32.90 3.58 -5.11
C SER A 253 32.96 2.13 -4.62
N SER A 254 33.78 1.29 -5.27
CA SER A 254 33.92 -0.12 -4.86
C SER A 254 34.43 -0.24 -3.41
N ASP A 255 35.34 0.65 -3.00
CA ASP A 255 35.90 0.65 -1.64
C ASP A 255 34.85 1.00 -0.59
N GLU A 256 33.98 1.98 -0.87
CA GLU A 256 32.86 2.33 0.00
C GLU A 256 31.85 1.19 0.15
N ILE A 257 31.64 0.42 -0.93
CA ILE A 257 30.77 -0.75 -0.92
C ILE A 257 31.39 -1.85 -0.05
N LEU A 258 32.69 -2.13 -0.18
CA LEU A 258 33.37 -3.12 0.65
C LEU A 258 33.38 -2.73 2.13
N ALA A 259 33.57 -1.45 2.44
CA ALA A 259 33.50 -0.93 3.81
C ALA A 259 32.11 -1.09 4.47
N THR A 260 31.06 -1.46 3.71
CA THR A 260 29.75 -1.80 4.31
C THR A 260 29.71 -3.17 4.97
N GLU A 261 30.71 -4.01 4.74
CA GLU A 261 30.79 -5.34 5.37
C GLU A 261 30.85 -5.21 6.90
N ASP A 262 31.66 -4.28 7.39
CA ASP A 262 31.85 -3.98 8.82
C ASP A 262 30.64 -3.30 9.48
N TYR A 263 29.66 -2.82 8.70
CA TYR A 263 28.51 -2.12 9.24
C TYR A 263 27.44 -3.09 9.74
N ASP A 264 27.08 -3.05 11.02
CA ASP A 264 25.98 -3.86 11.55
C ASP A 264 24.60 -3.23 11.29
N LEU A 265 23.63 -4.06 10.90
CA LEU A 265 22.24 -3.62 10.75
C LEU A 265 21.59 -3.43 12.12
N GLU A 266 20.92 -2.29 12.32
CA GLU A 266 20.19 -2.02 13.55
C GLU A 266 19.04 -3.04 13.72
N THR A 267 19.02 -3.71 14.88
CA THR A 267 17.95 -4.62 15.27
C THR A 267 16.94 -3.89 16.16
N PHE A 268 15.66 -4.19 16.01
CA PHE A 268 14.55 -3.58 16.76
C PHE A 268 13.77 -4.64 17.58
N TYR A 269 14.51 -5.57 18.20
CA TYR A 269 13.94 -6.57 19.11
C TYR A 269 13.18 -5.87 20.25
N PRO A 270 11.95 -6.31 20.62
CA PRO A 270 11.30 -7.60 20.31
C PRO A 270 10.39 -7.63 19.07
N ILE A 271 10.33 -6.55 18.30
CA ILE A 271 9.43 -6.46 17.15
C ILE A 271 9.98 -7.31 16.00
N SER A 272 9.12 -8.11 15.38
CA SER A 272 9.50 -8.94 14.25
C SER A 272 9.65 -8.09 12.97
N PRO A 273 10.71 -8.28 12.16
CA PRO A 273 10.90 -7.53 10.91
C PRO A 273 9.80 -7.73 9.85
N ILE A 274 9.03 -8.80 9.96
CA ILE A 274 7.92 -9.12 9.05
C ILE A 274 6.56 -8.57 9.53
N ILE A 275 6.52 -7.82 10.63
CA ILE A 275 5.30 -7.17 11.12
C ILE A 275 4.71 -6.23 10.03
N ASP A 276 3.39 -6.15 9.96
CA ASP A 276 2.62 -5.37 8.97
C ASP A 276 2.83 -5.73 7.48
N LEU A 277 3.56 -6.81 7.20
CA LEU A 277 3.56 -7.46 5.90
C LEU A 277 2.35 -8.40 5.78
N ARG A 278 1.78 -8.50 4.59
CA ARG A 278 0.63 -9.37 4.36
C ARG A 278 1.09 -10.80 4.13
N GLU A 279 0.83 -11.68 5.10
CA GLU A 279 1.08 -13.12 4.97
C GLU A 279 0.15 -13.77 3.93
N LYS A 280 0.71 -14.54 3.00
CA LYS A 280 -0.03 -15.30 1.98
C LYS A 280 0.60 -16.67 1.74
N ASN A 281 -0.25 -17.68 1.61
CA ASN A 281 0.15 -19.05 1.19
C ASN A 281 -0.11 -19.32 -0.29
N VAL A 282 -0.86 -18.46 -0.97
CA VAL A 282 -1.16 -18.57 -2.40
C VAL A 282 -0.40 -17.47 -3.13
N TYR A 283 0.71 -17.84 -3.77
CA TYR A 283 1.59 -16.87 -4.42
C TYR A 283 2.44 -17.50 -5.53
N LYS A 284 2.84 -16.66 -6.49
CA LYS A 284 3.80 -16.99 -7.54
C LYS A 284 5.11 -16.25 -7.28
N ILE A 285 6.21 -16.99 -7.31
CA ILE A 285 7.55 -16.40 -7.30
C ILE A 285 7.78 -15.87 -8.71
N LYS A 286 7.74 -14.54 -8.85
CA LYS A 286 7.94 -13.85 -10.12
C LYS A 286 8.71 -12.56 -9.86
N ASN A 287 9.68 -12.29 -10.72
CA ASN A 287 10.37 -11.01 -10.81
C ASN A 287 9.92 -10.35 -12.12
N ASP A 288 9.40 -9.13 -12.02
CA ASP A 288 8.81 -8.40 -13.14
C ASP A 288 9.11 -6.92 -12.97
N THR A 289 9.70 -6.30 -13.99
CA THR A 289 9.96 -4.86 -14.02
C THR A 289 8.71 -4.06 -14.40
N GLY A 290 7.63 -4.74 -14.81
CA GLY A 290 6.37 -4.13 -15.23
C GLY A 290 6.29 -3.82 -16.71
N PHE A 291 7.34 -4.15 -17.47
CA PHE A 291 7.39 -3.97 -18.92
C PHE A 291 7.78 -5.27 -19.61
N ASN A 292 7.28 -5.44 -20.84
CA ASN A 292 7.67 -6.57 -21.66
C ASN A 292 9.14 -6.44 -22.12
N LYS A 293 9.77 -7.59 -22.38
CA LYS A 293 11.10 -7.63 -23.00
C LYS A 293 11.11 -6.84 -24.31
N GLY A 294 12.13 -6.00 -24.50
CA GLY A 294 12.24 -5.11 -25.67
C GLY A 294 11.61 -3.74 -25.50
N TYR A 295 11.13 -3.37 -24.29
CA TYR A 295 10.66 -2.01 -24.02
C TYR A 295 11.79 -0.97 -24.24
N PRO A 296 11.56 0.13 -25.00
CA PRO A 296 12.63 1.07 -25.39
C PRO A 296 13.32 1.80 -24.24
N TYR A 297 12.64 1.94 -23.09
CA TYR A 297 13.17 2.63 -21.91
C TYR A 297 13.23 1.66 -20.72
N PRO A 298 14.13 0.67 -20.72
CA PRO A 298 14.04 -0.46 -19.81
C PRO A 298 14.60 -0.19 -18.41
N TYR A 299 15.24 0.97 -18.18
CA TYR A 299 15.90 1.26 -16.90
C TYR A 299 15.07 2.24 -16.06
N PRO A 300 14.69 1.86 -14.81
CA PRO A 300 14.00 2.76 -13.92
C PRO A 300 14.96 3.86 -13.43
N HIS A 301 14.59 5.12 -13.63
CA HIS A 301 15.37 6.28 -13.20
C HIS A 301 14.86 6.84 -11.86
N THR A 302 13.61 7.33 -11.85
CA THR A 302 12.98 7.89 -10.65
C THR A 302 11.55 7.39 -10.52
N THR A 303 11.21 6.87 -9.35
CA THR A 303 9.85 6.50 -8.99
C THR A 303 9.19 7.63 -8.22
N TYR A 304 7.95 7.96 -8.53
CA TYR A 304 7.19 8.99 -7.82
C TYR A 304 6.01 8.33 -7.11
N THR A 305 6.02 8.45 -5.79
CA THR A 305 5.01 7.90 -4.90
C THR A 305 4.21 9.03 -4.28
N ILE A 306 2.89 9.01 -4.50
CA ILE A 306 1.97 9.94 -3.88
C ILE A 306 1.26 9.26 -2.72
N GLU A 307 1.09 9.97 -1.63
CA GLU A 307 0.24 9.57 -0.54
C GLU A 307 -1.24 9.75 -0.93
N HIS A 308 -2.07 8.71 -0.76
CA HIS A 308 -3.51 8.80 -1.05
C HIS A 308 -4.34 8.37 0.16
N GLY A 309 -5.60 8.78 0.18
CA GLY A 309 -6.56 8.39 1.21
C GLY A 309 -6.46 9.24 2.48
N LYS A 310 -6.08 8.63 3.61
CA LYS A 310 -5.95 9.33 4.89
C LYS A 310 -4.49 9.63 5.16
N ARG A 311 -4.21 10.79 5.77
CA ARG A 311 -2.85 11.17 6.17
C ARG A 311 -2.22 10.09 7.05
N GLU A 312 -1.11 9.55 6.59
CA GLU A 312 -0.23 8.58 7.24
C GLU A 312 0.90 9.33 7.96
N LYS A 313 1.57 8.67 8.89
CA LYS A 313 2.80 9.22 9.47
C LYS A 313 3.88 9.32 8.38
N SER A 314 4.70 10.36 8.40
CA SER A 314 5.78 10.57 7.45
C SER A 314 6.71 9.34 7.34
N GLU A 315 7.00 8.68 8.47
CA GLU A 315 7.85 7.49 8.56
C GLU A 315 7.35 6.34 7.67
N HIS A 316 6.04 6.13 7.58
CA HIS A 316 5.47 5.08 6.72
C HIS A 316 5.66 5.42 5.23
N LEU A 317 5.48 6.70 4.86
CA LEU A 317 5.72 7.15 3.48
C LEU A 317 7.20 7.03 3.11
N GLN A 318 8.11 7.44 4.00
CA GLN A 318 9.57 7.30 3.80
C GLN A 318 9.96 5.84 3.58
N ALA A 319 9.48 4.93 4.44
CA ALA A 319 9.75 3.51 4.32
C ALA A 319 9.23 2.93 2.99
N ARG A 320 8.02 3.33 2.57
CA ARG A 320 7.42 2.93 1.29
C ARG A 320 8.24 3.40 0.09
N VAL A 321 8.70 4.64 0.11
CA VAL A 321 9.55 5.24 -0.94
C VAL A 321 10.86 4.48 -1.06
N LEU A 322 11.49 4.11 0.07
CA LEU A 322 12.70 3.29 0.11
C LEU A 322 12.44 1.88 -0.45
N MET A 323 11.41 1.20 0.05
CA MET A 323 11.05 -0.15 -0.41
C MET A 323 10.74 -0.19 -1.91
N PHE A 324 10.06 0.82 -2.46
CA PHE A 324 9.77 0.90 -3.89
C PHE A 324 11.02 1.18 -4.73
N ALA A 325 11.97 1.98 -4.24
CA ALA A 325 13.27 2.15 -4.89
C ALA A 325 14.02 0.81 -4.96
N PHE A 326 14.12 0.11 -3.83
CA PHE A 326 14.73 -1.20 -3.73
C PHE A 326 14.05 -2.23 -4.64
N GLY A 327 12.72 -2.32 -4.61
CA GLY A 327 11.97 -3.30 -5.39
C GLY A 327 12.18 -3.14 -6.90
N ASN A 328 12.23 -1.90 -7.40
CA ASN A 328 12.56 -1.62 -8.79
C ASN A 328 14.01 -1.94 -9.13
N ALA A 329 14.96 -1.60 -8.24
CA ALA A 329 16.37 -1.94 -8.43
C ALA A 329 16.58 -3.46 -8.47
N LEU A 330 15.95 -4.20 -7.56
CA LEU A 330 16.04 -5.65 -7.45
C LEU A 330 15.39 -6.34 -8.64
N ALA A 331 14.18 -5.93 -9.04
CA ALA A 331 13.53 -6.45 -10.24
C ALA A 331 14.42 -6.27 -11.47
N LYS A 332 15.07 -5.10 -11.59
CA LYS A 332 15.99 -4.82 -12.69
C LYS A 332 17.28 -5.64 -12.62
N ALA A 333 17.89 -5.77 -11.45
CA ALA A 333 19.09 -6.56 -11.27
C ALA A 333 18.85 -8.04 -11.60
N LYS A 334 17.70 -8.59 -11.21
CA LYS A 334 17.32 -9.97 -11.55
C LYS A 334 17.07 -10.17 -13.04
N GLU A 335 16.51 -9.16 -13.72
CA GLU A 335 16.37 -9.18 -15.19
C GLU A 335 17.75 -9.19 -15.88
N LEU A 336 18.73 -8.43 -15.36
CA LEU A 336 20.06 -8.28 -15.98
C LEU A 336 21.03 -9.41 -15.65
N TYR A 337 21.05 -9.87 -14.40
CA TYR A 337 22.10 -10.75 -13.87
C TYR A 337 21.61 -12.15 -13.49
N GLY A 338 20.31 -12.43 -13.66
CA GLY A 338 19.66 -13.67 -13.25
C GLY A 338 19.20 -13.66 -11.79
N ASP A 339 18.58 -14.77 -11.37
CA ASP A 339 18.00 -14.91 -10.03
C ASP A 339 19.01 -15.35 -8.96
N GLU A 340 20.26 -15.62 -9.33
CA GLU A 340 21.30 -16.08 -8.40
C GLU A 340 21.74 -14.97 -7.42
N PRO A 341 21.86 -15.27 -6.12
CA PRO A 341 22.34 -14.33 -5.12
C PRO A 341 23.84 -14.08 -5.29
N LYS A 342 24.23 -12.82 -5.52
CA LYS A 342 25.63 -12.42 -5.66
C LYS A 342 25.83 -10.93 -5.39
N VAL A 343 27.08 -10.55 -5.15
CA VAL A 343 27.51 -9.15 -5.20
C VAL A 343 27.54 -8.71 -6.67
N LEU A 344 26.96 -7.56 -6.96
CA LEU A 344 26.81 -7.05 -8.32
C LEU A 344 28.08 -6.34 -8.78
N GLU A 345 28.62 -6.73 -9.94
CA GLU A 345 29.76 -6.05 -10.56
C GLU A 345 29.44 -4.61 -10.95
N LYS A 346 28.23 -4.37 -11.47
CA LYS A 346 27.71 -3.02 -11.75
C LYS A 346 26.45 -2.78 -10.92
N PRO A 347 26.54 -2.01 -9.83
CA PRO A 347 25.41 -1.65 -9.00
C PRO A 347 24.28 -0.98 -9.79
N VAL A 348 23.03 -1.22 -9.36
CA VAL A 348 21.85 -0.59 -9.96
C VAL A 348 21.38 0.53 -9.06
N VAL A 349 21.33 1.76 -9.60
CA VAL A 349 20.85 2.93 -8.87
C VAL A 349 19.44 3.28 -9.32
N VAL A 350 18.53 3.42 -8.35
CA VAL A 350 17.15 3.86 -8.57
C VAL A 350 16.81 4.95 -7.58
N GLN A 351 16.24 6.05 -8.07
CA GLN A 351 15.74 7.13 -7.24
C GLN A 351 14.26 6.95 -6.91
N SER A 352 13.83 7.51 -5.79
CA SER A 352 12.43 7.60 -5.44
C SER A 352 12.10 8.92 -4.77
N VAL A 353 10.96 9.49 -5.12
CA VAL A 353 10.42 10.71 -4.53
C VAL A 353 9.04 10.42 -3.99
N GLY A 354 8.88 10.59 -2.68
CA GLY A 354 7.59 10.53 -1.99
C GLY A 354 7.05 11.91 -1.71
N THR A 355 5.75 12.13 -1.90
CA THR A 355 5.12 13.38 -1.49
C THR A 355 3.69 13.18 -0.99
N ASN A 356 3.31 14.02 -0.03
CA ASN A 356 1.93 14.21 0.41
C ASN A 356 1.32 15.51 -0.14
N GLY A 357 2.01 16.13 -1.12
CA GLY A 357 1.66 17.41 -1.72
C GLY A 357 2.10 18.65 -0.92
N GLN A 358 2.78 18.47 0.22
CA GLN A 358 3.36 19.56 1.00
C GLN A 358 4.83 19.27 1.38
N ALA A 359 5.08 18.09 1.93
CA ALA A 359 6.41 17.58 2.22
C ALA A 359 6.85 16.60 1.12
N PHE A 360 8.16 16.56 0.91
CA PHE A 360 8.84 15.67 -0.01
C PHE A 360 9.87 14.84 0.75
N HIS A 361 10.01 13.59 0.30
CA HIS A 361 11.02 12.65 0.76
C HIS A 361 11.79 12.19 -0.46
N PHE A 362 13.11 12.34 -0.41
CA PHE A 362 13.99 12.00 -1.50
C PHE A 362 14.83 10.79 -1.10
N VAL A 363 14.78 9.74 -1.90
CA VAL A 363 15.58 8.54 -1.72
C VAL A 363 16.40 8.31 -2.97
N VAL A 364 17.68 8.01 -2.77
CA VAL A 364 18.53 7.41 -3.79
C VAL A 364 18.98 6.07 -3.27
N PHE A 365 18.61 5.00 -3.96
CA PHE A 365 18.92 3.64 -3.56
C PHE A 365 19.92 3.04 -4.53
N GLN A 366 21.03 2.53 -4.02
CA GLN A 366 22.02 1.80 -4.78
C GLN A 366 22.05 0.35 -4.33
N LEU A 367 21.64 -0.53 -5.24
CA LEU A 367 21.67 -1.97 -5.05
C LEU A 367 23.06 -2.50 -5.41
N ASN A 368 23.79 -2.96 -4.40
CA ASN A 368 25.14 -3.49 -4.51
C ASN A 368 25.16 -5.03 -4.50
N THR A 369 24.21 -5.67 -3.82
CA THR A 369 24.14 -7.13 -3.70
C THR A 369 22.70 -7.63 -3.83
N THR A 370 22.54 -8.80 -4.45
CA THR A 370 21.30 -9.59 -4.44
C THR A 370 21.35 -10.72 -3.41
N ASP A 371 22.50 -10.93 -2.75
CA ASP A 371 22.62 -11.85 -1.62
C ASP A 371 22.13 -11.18 -0.33
N LEU A 372 20.81 -11.31 -0.13
CA LEU A 372 20.06 -10.65 0.93
C LEU A 372 19.74 -11.58 2.10
N ASP A 373 19.97 -12.89 1.99
CA ASP A 373 19.58 -13.84 3.04
C ASP A 373 20.43 -13.70 4.32
N PRO A 374 21.79 -13.70 4.25
CA PRO A 374 22.62 -13.49 5.43
C PRO A 374 22.71 -11.99 5.79
N SER A 375 22.80 -11.68 7.09
CA SER A 375 23.04 -10.31 7.59
C SER A 375 24.47 -9.81 7.31
N ASN A 376 25.41 -10.74 7.14
CA ASN A 376 26.82 -10.47 6.94
C ASN A 376 27.16 -10.12 5.49
N GLY A 377 28.38 -9.63 5.26
CA GLY A 377 28.88 -9.26 3.94
C GLY A 377 28.46 -7.87 3.50
N VAL A 378 28.67 -7.62 2.20
CA VAL A 378 28.37 -6.34 1.53
C VAL A 378 26.89 -5.98 1.67
N LYS A 379 26.61 -4.69 1.88
CA LYS A 379 25.26 -4.15 2.06
C LYS A 379 24.93 -3.12 0.98
N ASN A 380 23.64 -2.91 0.79
CA ASN A 380 23.12 -1.88 -0.10
C ASN A 380 23.25 -0.51 0.55
N LEU A 381 23.17 0.56 -0.24
CA LEU A 381 23.26 1.93 0.25
C LEU A 381 21.99 2.70 -0.07
N ALA A 382 21.48 3.44 0.92
CA ALA A 382 20.30 4.28 0.76
C ALA A 382 20.58 5.68 1.31
N TRP A 383 20.58 6.67 0.43
CA TRP A 383 20.62 8.08 0.79
C TRP A 383 19.19 8.57 0.98
N LEU A 384 18.87 9.09 2.16
CA LEU A 384 17.53 9.59 2.50
C LEU A 384 17.62 11.04 2.95
N ASP A 385 16.89 11.90 2.24
CA ASP A 385 16.60 13.25 2.68
C ASP A 385 15.09 13.39 2.95
N GLU A 386 14.76 13.58 4.22
CA GLU A 386 13.41 13.43 4.74
C GLU A 386 12.75 14.76 5.14
N ASN A 387 11.40 14.77 5.11
CA ASN A 387 10.57 15.87 5.61
C ASN A 387 10.91 17.25 4.99
N GLN A 388 11.28 17.27 3.72
CA GLN A 388 11.58 18.50 2.99
C GLN A 388 10.28 19.21 2.62
N LEU A 389 9.90 20.23 3.39
CA LEU A 389 8.71 21.04 3.13
C LEU A 389 8.90 21.90 1.89
N LEU A 390 7.98 21.85 0.94
CA LEU A 390 7.93 22.80 -0.18
C LEU A 390 7.37 24.15 0.27
N TYR A 391 6.39 24.13 1.18
CA TYR A 391 5.80 25.29 1.82
C TYR A 391 5.20 24.92 3.18
N GLU A 392 5.09 25.89 4.08
CA GLU A 392 4.62 25.67 5.45
C GLU A 392 3.10 25.69 5.57
N ASP A 393 2.44 26.59 4.84
CA ASP A 393 0.99 26.68 4.85
C ASP A 393 0.45 27.19 3.51
N ALA A 394 -0.77 26.80 3.15
CA ALA A 394 -1.46 27.28 1.95
C ALA A 394 -2.94 27.46 2.27
N ARG A 395 -3.37 28.72 2.29
CA ARG A 395 -4.73 29.11 2.71
C ARG A 395 -5.51 29.75 1.58
N LYS A 396 -6.67 29.17 1.26
CA LYS A 396 -7.62 29.73 0.28
C LYS A 396 -8.34 30.96 0.81
N ARG A 397 -8.53 31.04 2.15
CA ARG A 397 -9.23 32.14 2.82
C ARG A 397 -8.32 32.79 3.86
N PRO A 398 -8.37 34.13 4.01
CA PRO A 398 -7.61 34.81 5.05
C PRO A 398 -8.17 34.48 6.44
N GLU A 399 -7.30 34.42 7.44
CA GLU A 399 -7.71 34.35 8.85
C GLU A 399 -7.97 35.77 9.36
N ILE A 400 -9.23 36.07 9.68
CA ILE A 400 -9.66 37.39 10.15
C ILE A 400 -10.10 37.27 11.60
N LYS A 401 -9.46 38.02 12.51
CA LYS A 401 -9.91 38.16 13.91
C LYS A 401 -10.15 39.63 14.22
N LYS A 402 -11.30 39.94 14.83
CA LYS A 402 -11.69 41.32 15.20
C LYS A 402 -11.56 42.33 14.04
N LYS A 403 -11.98 41.93 12.83
CA LYS A 403 -11.88 42.72 11.57
C LYS A 403 -10.43 43.03 11.11
N ILE A 404 -9.42 42.37 11.68
CA ILE A 404 -8.02 42.46 11.24
C ILE A 404 -7.64 41.15 10.57
N VAL A 405 -7.05 41.23 9.38
CA VAL A 405 -6.46 40.08 8.68
C VAL A 405 -5.16 39.70 9.40
N LEU A 406 -5.15 38.55 10.07
CA LEU A 406 -3.95 38.03 10.74
C LEU A 406 -3.04 37.28 9.77
N ILE A 407 -3.63 36.43 8.93
CA ILE A 407 -2.91 35.64 7.93
C ILE A 407 -3.64 35.82 6.60
N PRO A 408 -2.99 36.43 5.58
CA PRO A 408 -3.64 36.62 4.29
C PRO A 408 -3.81 35.28 3.55
N ALA A 409 -4.72 35.25 2.58
CA ALA A 409 -4.84 34.11 1.68
C ALA A 409 -3.58 34.02 0.80
N GLY A 410 -3.13 32.79 0.51
CA GLY A 410 -1.91 32.53 -0.24
C GLY A 410 -1.08 31.41 0.34
N ILE A 411 0.12 31.28 -0.20
CA ILE A 411 1.15 30.32 0.23
C ILE A 411 2.09 31.04 1.20
N HIS A 412 2.41 30.36 2.30
CA HIS A 412 3.29 30.87 3.35
C HIS A 412 4.47 29.93 3.57
N GLY A 413 5.65 30.50 3.83
CA GLY A 413 6.86 29.74 4.13
C GLY A 413 7.34 28.85 2.97
N TYR A 414 7.29 29.35 1.73
CA TYR A 414 7.85 28.65 0.56
C TYR A 414 9.36 28.44 0.72
N LYS A 415 9.82 27.21 0.42
CA LYS A 415 11.24 26.82 0.52
C LYS A 415 11.74 26.37 -0.86
N PRO A 416 12.49 27.21 -1.59
CA PRO A 416 12.93 26.89 -2.95
C PRO A 416 13.87 25.69 -3.01
N ASP A 417 14.64 25.44 -1.93
CA ASP A 417 15.61 24.35 -1.86
C ASP A 417 14.97 22.97 -2.05
N THR A 418 13.71 22.79 -1.64
CA THR A 418 12.97 21.54 -1.86
C THR A 418 12.77 21.27 -3.35
N PHE A 419 12.46 22.30 -4.15
CA PHE A 419 12.34 22.15 -5.60
C PHE A 419 13.71 22.01 -6.26
N LYS A 420 14.76 22.69 -5.77
CA LYS A 420 16.14 22.51 -6.26
C LYS A 420 16.57 21.05 -6.16
N LYS A 421 16.31 20.40 -5.02
CA LYS A 421 16.57 18.96 -4.81
C LYS A 421 15.75 18.09 -5.76
N PHE A 422 14.45 18.38 -5.90
CA PHE A 422 13.57 17.67 -6.83
C PHE A 422 14.08 17.73 -8.27
N LEU A 423 14.50 18.92 -8.72
CA LEU A 423 15.04 19.12 -10.06
C LEU A 423 16.42 18.49 -10.23
N ALA A 424 17.29 18.55 -9.23
CA ALA A 424 18.61 17.91 -9.27
C ALA A 424 18.49 16.38 -9.43
N LEU A 425 17.56 15.75 -8.73
CA LEU A 425 17.23 14.32 -8.94
C LEU A 425 16.75 14.07 -10.37
N TYR A 426 15.87 14.93 -10.89
CA TYR A 426 15.39 14.81 -12.26
C TYR A 426 16.51 15.00 -13.30
N LEU A 427 17.52 15.83 -13.04
CA LEU A 427 18.64 16.08 -13.96
C LEU A 427 19.82 15.11 -13.79
N HIS A 428 19.83 14.31 -12.73
CA HIS A 428 20.87 13.30 -12.49
C HIS A 428 20.99 12.33 -13.68
N GLY A 429 22.21 12.05 -14.14
CA GLY A 429 22.46 11.16 -15.29
C GLY A 429 22.21 11.81 -16.65
N VAL A 430 22.17 13.14 -16.68
CA VAL A 430 22.07 13.97 -17.90
C VAL A 430 23.14 15.06 -17.86
N VAL A 431 23.22 15.76 -16.71
CA VAL A 431 24.35 16.57 -16.28
C VAL A 431 25.30 15.64 -15.54
#